data_AF-A0A931XTG4-F1
#
_entry.id   AF-A0A931XTG4-F1
#
_cell.length_a   1.000
_cell.length_b   1.000
_cell.length_c   1.000
_cell.angle_alpha   90.00
_cell.angle_beta   90.00
_cell.angle_gamma   90.00
#
_symmetry.space_group_name_H-M   'P 1'
#
loop_
_entity.id
_entity.type
_entity.pdbx_description
1 polymer ?
#
loop_
_entity_poly.entity_id
_entity_poly.type
_entity_poly.pdbx_seq_one_letter_code
_entity_poly.pdbx_strand_id
1 'polypeptide(L)'
;MNKHCATIAICLAIAMPAVAAENHGGDVVYTKPVKSVLFSHKLHVEEKGLSCDMCHARTFDMQALKAQENADFTMKSLVEGKYCGACHNGTMAFASNTRCAACHTGVKGGGPPRGGKH
;
A
#
# COMPACT_ATOMS: atom_id res chain seq x y z
N MET A 1 28.45 32.93 -53.54
CA MET A 1 28.92 31.72 -52.82
C MET A 1 29.43 32.18 -51.46
N ASN A 2 29.00 31.76 -50.28
CA ASN A 2 28.02 30.81 -49.78
C ASN A 2 27.38 31.44 -48.54
N LYS A 3 26.05 31.43 -48.50
CA LYS A 3 25.23 31.71 -47.33
C LYS A 3 24.61 30.35 -46.95
N HIS A 4 24.12 30.21 -45.72
CA HIS A 4 23.56 28.96 -45.15
C HIS A 4 24.66 28.01 -44.63
N CYS A 5 24.57 27.40 -43.46
CA CYS A 5 23.45 27.22 -42.55
C CYS A 5 24.08 26.94 -41.18
N ALA A 6 24.00 27.89 -40.25
CA ALA A 6 24.30 27.61 -38.85
C ALA A 6 23.04 26.98 -38.25
N THR A 7 22.94 25.66 -38.31
CA THR A 7 21.86 24.89 -37.70
C THR A 7 22.04 24.94 -36.20
N ILE A 8 21.31 25.84 -35.55
CA ILE A 8 21.16 25.86 -34.09
C ILE A 8 20.36 24.61 -33.72
N ALA A 9 21.06 23.59 -33.22
CA ALA A 9 20.43 22.46 -32.56
C ALA A 9 19.83 22.95 -31.24
N ILE A 10 18.58 23.42 -31.29
CA ILE A 10 17.75 23.62 -30.09
C ILE A 10 17.45 22.22 -29.56
N CYS A 11 18.29 21.75 -28.65
CA CYS A 11 17.94 20.66 -27.74
C CYS A 11 16.79 21.17 -26.87
N LEU A 12 15.56 20.91 -27.30
CA LEU A 12 14.38 21.11 -26.48
C LEU A 12 14.48 20.12 -25.31
N ALA A 13 15.08 20.57 -24.22
CA ALA A 13 15.08 19.86 -22.95
C ALA A 13 13.62 19.80 -22.48
N ILE A 14 12.93 18.72 -22.85
CA ILE A 14 11.67 18.35 -22.22
C ILE A 14 12.04 17.96 -20.79
N ALA A 15 11.99 18.94 -19.89
CA ALA A 15 12.05 18.69 -18.47
C ALA A 15 10.82 17.81 -18.15
N MET A 16 11.04 16.51 -17.97
CA MET A 16 10.02 15.66 -17.38
C MET A 16 9.70 16.24 -16.01
N PRO A 17 8.42 16.53 -15.70
CA PRO A 17 8.08 16.86 -14.33
C PRO A 17 8.43 15.63 -13.50
N ALA A 18 9.27 15.84 -12.47
CA ALA A 18 9.43 14.85 -11.43
C ALA A 18 8.05 14.65 -10.81
N VAL A 19 7.41 13.53 -11.16
CA VAL A 19 6.20 13.08 -10.45
C VAL A 19 6.62 12.91 -9.00
N ALA A 20 6.12 13.80 -8.14
CA ALA A 20 6.33 13.70 -6.71
C ALA A 20 5.87 12.31 -6.28
N ALA A 21 6.70 11.57 -5.54
CA ALA A 21 6.28 10.33 -4.92
C ALA A 21 5.10 10.67 -4.00
N GLU A 22 3.90 10.27 -4.42
CA GLU A 22 2.69 10.46 -3.63
C GLU A 22 2.80 9.54 -2.41
N ASN A 23 3.10 10.11 -1.25
CA ASN A 23 3.27 9.34 -0.01
C ASN A 23 1.90 8.92 0.53
N HIS A 24 1.33 7.85 -0.02
CA HIS A 24 0.03 7.28 0.37
C HIS A 24 0.02 6.63 1.77
N GLY A 25 0.89 7.02 2.70
CA GLY A 25 0.98 6.45 4.05
C GLY A 25 1.97 5.29 4.23
N GLY A 26 2.65 4.86 3.16
CA GLY A 26 3.70 3.83 3.20
C GLY A 26 3.20 2.42 3.54
N ASP A 27 4.09 1.46 3.73
CA ASP A 27 3.69 0.11 4.15
C ASP A 27 3.55 0.02 5.68
N VAL A 28 2.52 -0.68 6.16
CA VAL A 28 2.27 -0.94 7.59
C VAL A 28 2.58 -2.40 7.90
N VAL A 29 3.45 -2.63 8.88
CA VAL A 29 3.78 -3.98 9.37
C VAL A 29 3.21 -4.16 10.77
N TYR A 30 2.10 -4.88 10.89
CA TYR A 30 1.52 -5.21 12.20
C TYR A 30 2.39 -6.23 12.94
N THR A 31 2.46 -6.04 14.25
CA THR A 31 3.27 -6.85 15.18
C THR A 31 2.43 -7.57 16.23
N LYS A 32 1.13 -7.24 16.31
CA LYS A 32 0.14 -7.85 17.20
C LYS A 32 -1.17 -8.10 16.42
N PRO A 33 -1.95 -9.13 16.80
CA PRO A 33 -1.66 -10.14 17.82
C PRO A 33 -0.57 -11.15 17.40
N VAL A 34 -0.25 -11.19 16.10
CA VAL A 34 0.85 -12.00 15.56
C VAL A 34 1.85 -11.09 14.84
N LYS A 35 3.11 -11.49 14.78
CA LYS A 35 4.16 -10.72 14.12
C LYS A 35 4.08 -10.84 12.60
N SER A 36 4.52 -9.78 11.92
CA SER A 36 4.78 -9.78 10.48
C SER A 36 3.52 -9.96 9.62
N VAL A 37 2.57 -9.05 9.77
CA VAL A 37 1.47 -8.89 8.81
C VAL A 37 1.68 -7.60 8.03
N LEU A 38 1.87 -7.71 6.71
CA LEU A 38 2.13 -6.57 5.84
C LEU A 38 0.83 -6.06 5.22
N PHE A 39 0.57 -4.77 5.36
CA PHE A 39 -0.40 -4.01 4.59
C PHE A 39 0.35 -3.00 3.72
N SER A 40 0.00 -2.94 2.43
CA SER A 40 0.62 -2.00 1.49
C SER A 40 -0.38 -0.98 0.99
N HIS A 41 -0.15 0.31 1.28
CA HIS A 41 -0.98 1.38 0.74
C HIS A 41 -0.85 1.49 -0.78
N LYS A 42 0.35 1.30 -1.34
CA LYS A 42 0.57 1.30 -2.79
C LYS A 42 -0.35 0.31 -3.50
N LEU A 43 -0.43 -0.93 -2.99
CA LEU A 43 -1.29 -1.94 -3.57
C LEU A 43 -2.77 -1.54 -3.52
N HIS A 44 -3.23 -0.96 -2.42
CA HIS A 44 -4.65 -0.64 -2.24
C HIS A 44 -5.06 0.67 -2.92
N VAL A 45 -4.23 1.72 -2.84
CA VAL A 45 -4.54 3.07 -3.33
C VAL A 45 -4.16 3.21 -4.79
N GLU A 46 -2.90 2.94 -5.17
CA GLU A 46 -2.44 3.13 -6.55
C GLU A 46 -2.90 1.99 -7.46
N GLU A 47 -2.65 0.74 -7.06
CA GLU A 47 -2.85 -0.40 -7.96
C GLU A 47 -4.30 -0.89 -7.99
N LYS A 48 -5.08 -0.65 -6.93
CA LYS A 48 -6.51 -0.97 -6.87
C LYS A 48 -7.42 0.24 -6.92
N GLY A 49 -6.88 1.46 -6.91
CA GLY A 49 -7.65 2.69 -7.09
C GLY A 49 -8.59 3.00 -5.93
N LEU A 50 -8.33 2.51 -4.72
CA LEU A 50 -9.18 2.80 -3.56
C LEU A 50 -8.86 4.20 -3.02
N SER A 51 -9.90 4.98 -2.75
CA SER A 51 -9.75 6.30 -2.14
C SER A 51 -9.52 6.20 -0.63
N CYS A 52 -8.85 7.22 -0.06
CA CYS A 52 -8.45 7.24 1.34
C CYS A 52 -9.64 7.06 2.31
N ASP A 53 -10.79 7.61 1.96
CA ASP A 53 -12.03 7.59 2.76
C ASP A 53 -12.73 6.22 2.79
N MET A 54 -12.37 5.31 1.87
CA MET A 54 -12.86 3.93 1.94
C MET A 54 -12.33 3.18 3.17
N CYS A 55 -11.15 3.57 3.65
CA CYS A 55 -10.54 3.00 4.85
C CYS A 55 -10.68 3.95 6.06
N HIS A 56 -10.48 5.25 5.86
CA HIS A 56 -10.29 6.20 6.94
C HIS A 56 -11.43 7.23 7.08
N ALA A 57 -11.82 7.64 8.28
CA ALA A 57 -11.49 7.05 9.58
C ALA A 57 -12.46 5.89 9.94
N ARG A 58 -13.18 5.34 8.94
CA ARG A 58 -14.28 4.41 9.16
C ARG A 58 -13.86 3.02 9.63
N THR A 59 -12.91 2.41 8.93
CA THR A 59 -12.44 1.04 9.16
C THR A 59 -11.12 1.06 9.94
N PHE A 60 -10.30 2.09 9.69
CA PHE A 60 -9.03 2.32 10.34
C PHE A 60 -8.87 3.80 10.67
N ASP A 61 -8.21 4.11 11.79
CA ASP A 61 -7.74 5.46 12.08
C ASP A 61 -6.58 5.85 11.16
N MET A 62 -6.39 7.15 10.92
CA MET A 62 -5.22 7.71 10.21
C MET A 62 -3.94 7.67 11.09
N GLN A 63 -3.75 6.58 11.84
CA GLN A 63 -2.61 6.34 12.71
C GLN A 63 -2.16 4.89 12.54
N ALA A 64 -0.93 4.72 12.04
CA ALA A 64 -0.35 3.40 11.86
C ALA A 64 -0.34 2.62 13.18
N LEU A 65 -0.61 1.31 13.10
CA LEU A 65 -0.64 0.39 14.24
C LEU A 65 -1.71 0.67 15.30
N LYS A 66 -2.62 1.63 15.12
CA LYS A 66 -3.69 1.88 16.10
C LYS A 66 -4.63 0.69 16.23
N ALA A 67 -5.03 0.08 15.12
CA ALA A 67 -5.96 -1.05 15.13
C ALA A 67 -5.46 -2.26 15.94
N GLN A 68 -4.15 -2.54 15.97
CA GLN A 68 -3.61 -3.67 16.73
C GLN A 68 -3.60 -3.46 18.26
N GLU A 69 -3.97 -2.26 18.75
CA GLU A 69 -4.22 -2.02 20.17
C GLU A 69 -5.61 -2.54 20.60
N ASN A 70 -6.52 -2.75 19.66
CA ASN A 70 -7.87 -3.25 19.95
C ASN A 70 -7.84 -4.76 20.21
N ALA A 71 -8.48 -5.20 21.29
CA ALA A 71 -8.56 -6.61 21.66
C ALA A 71 -9.31 -7.46 20.63
N ASP A 72 -10.20 -6.85 19.82
CA ASP A 72 -10.94 -7.54 18.77
C ASP A 72 -10.22 -7.52 17.41
N PHE A 73 -8.98 -7.02 17.30
CA PHE A 73 -8.18 -7.10 16.07
C PHE A 73 -7.65 -8.54 15.86
N THR A 74 -8.54 -9.44 15.47
CA THR A 74 -8.31 -10.88 15.35
C THR A 74 -8.88 -11.43 14.04
N MET A 75 -8.41 -12.59 13.60
CA MET A 75 -8.96 -13.27 12.41
C MET A 75 -10.46 -13.56 12.53
N LYS A 76 -10.98 -13.81 13.75
CA LYS A 76 -12.42 -13.98 13.98
C LYS A 76 -13.19 -12.74 13.53
N SER A 77 -12.78 -11.56 13.99
CA SER A 77 -13.39 -10.29 13.61
C SER A 77 -13.27 -10.00 12.11
N LEU A 78 -12.16 -10.40 11.47
CA LEU A 78 -11.99 -10.27 10.02
C LEU A 78 -13.00 -11.15 9.26
N VAL A 79 -13.23 -12.38 9.71
CA VAL A 79 -14.26 -13.25 9.11
C VAL A 79 -15.67 -12.68 9.33
N GLU A 80 -15.89 -11.95 10.42
CA GLU A 80 -17.13 -11.22 10.73
C GLU A 80 -17.24 -9.86 10.01
N GLY A 81 -16.34 -9.55 9.07
CA GLY A 81 -16.42 -8.36 8.22
C GLY A 81 -15.81 -7.09 8.80
N LYS A 82 -15.05 -7.17 9.90
CA LYS A 82 -14.32 -6.03 10.47
C LYS A 82 -12.92 -5.90 9.88
N TYR A 83 -12.31 -4.72 10.03
CA TYR A 83 -10.92 -4.45 9.65
C TYR A 83 -10.65 -4.85 8.18
N CYS A 84 -9.61 -5.64 7.92
CA CYS A 84 -9.29 -6.15 6.59
C CYS A 84 -10.46 -6.93 5.97
N GLY A 85 -11.26 -7.59 6.81
CA GLY A 85 -12.42 -8.39 6.44
C GLY A 85 -13.58 -7.61 5.84
N ALA A 86 -13.63 -6.28 6.03
CA ALA A 86 -14.65 -5.44 5.40
C ALA A 86 -14.64 -5.57 3.87
N CYS A 87 -13.45 -5.79 3.29
CA CYS A 87 -13.25 -6.00 1.87
C CYS A 87 -12.76 -7.43 1.54
N HIS A 88 -11.91 -8.02 2.39
CA HIS A 88 -11.45 -9.42 2.25
C HIS A 88 -12.51 -10.42 2.75
N ASN A 89 -13.69 -10.35 2.12
CA ASN A 89 -14.89 -11.10 2.46
C ASN A 89 -15.24 -12.19 1.43
N GLY A 90 -14.44 -12.36 0.37
CA GLY A 90 -14.69 -13.33 -0.71
C GLY A 90 -15.50 -12.78 -1.88
N THR A 91 -16.02 -11.55 -1.78
CA THR A 91 -16.76 -10.88 -2.85
C THR A 91 -15.94 -9.74 -3.46
N MET A 92 -15.51 -8.77 -2.64
CA MET A 92 -14.72 -7.62 -3.12
C MET A 92 -13.25 -7.98 -3.31
N ALA A 93 -12.71 -8.77 -2.39
CA ALA A 93 -11.37 -9.35 -2.47
C ALA A 93 -11.40 -10.80 -1.96
N PHE A 94 -10.28 -11.52 -2.09
CA PHE A 94 -10.19 -12.88 -1.55
C PHE A 94 -10.56 -12.90 -0.06
N ALA A 95 -11.27 -13.94 0.38
CA ALA A 95 -11.70 -14.06 1.76
C ALA A 95 -10.49 -14.22 2.70
N SER A 96 -10.49 -13.47 3.80
CA SER A 96 -9.38 -13.39 4.77
C SER A 96 -8.95 -14.75 5.35
N ASN A 97 -9.85 -15.73 5.36
CA ASN A 97 -9.60 -17.11 5.83
C ASN A 97 -9.11 -18.08 4.74
N THR A 98 -8.83 -17.64 3.51
CA THR A 98 -8.45 -18.53 2.40
C THR A 98 -6.99 -18.43 1.96
N ARG A 99 -6.31 -17.30 2.22
CA ARG A 99 -4.94 -17.03 1.71
C ARG A 99 -4.02 -16.45 2.78
N CYS A 100 -3.76 -17.21 3.84
CA CYS A 100 -3.02 -16.74 5.03
C CYS A 100 -1.67 -16.08 4.69
N ALA A 101 -0.88 -16.69 3.79
CA ALA A 101 0.44 -16.20 3.42
C ALA A 101 0.43 -14.98 2.48
N ALA A 102 -0.74 -14.43 2.14
CA ALA A 102 -0.86 -13.18 1.40
C ALA A 102 -0.62 -11.96 2.30
N CYS A 103 -0.94 -12.07 3.60
CA CYS A 103 -0.77 -10.98 4.57
C CYS A 103 0.29 -11.34 5.62
N HIS A 104 0.25 -12.57 6.15
CA HIS A 104 1.21 -13.04 7.15
C HIS A 104 2.54 -13.37 6.47
N THR A 105 3.46 -12.42 6.45
CA THR A 105 4.77 -12.57 5.79
C THR A 105 5.76 -13.34 6.66
N GLY A 106 5.54 -13.41 7.98
CA GLY A 106 6.39 -14.16 8.90
C GLY A 106 6.38 -15.69 8.73
N VAL A 107 5.46 -16.25 7.94
CA VAL A 107 5.43 -17.69 7.60
C VAL A 107 6.23 -18.05 6.36
N LYS A 108 6.63 -17.08 5.53
CA LYS A 108 7.69 -17.28 4.55
C LYS A 108 8.99 -16.83 5.21
N GLY A 109 10.04 -17.64 5.19
CA GLY A 109 11.37 -17.30 5.73
C GLY A 109 12.08 -16.12 5.01
N GLY A 110 11.34 -15.23 4.35
CA GLY A 110 11.82 -13.99 3.77
C GLY A 110 11.65 -12.86 4.78
N GLY A 111 12.76 -12.27 5.20
CA GLY A 111 12.80 -11.14 6.11
C GLY A 111 11.95 -9.93 5.67
N PRO A 112 11.88 -8.90 6.52
CA PRO A 112 11.04 -7.72 6.27
C PRO A 112 11.32 -7.13 4.88
N PRO A 113 10.30 -6.57 4.19
CA PRO A 113 10.51 -5.88 2.93
C PRO A 113 11.60 -4.84 3.16
N ARG A 114 12.67 -4.93 2.38
CA ARG A 114 13.79 -3.98 2.43
C ARG A 114 13.19 -2.59 2.25
N GLY A 115 13.13 -1.86 3.35
CA GLY A 115 12.60 -0.51 3.40
C GLY A 115 13.25 0.33 2.32
N GLY A 116 12.40 0.89 1.45
CA GLY A 116 12.74 2.08 0.69
C GLY A 116 13.18 3.14 1.68
N LYS A 117 14.41 3.62 1.48
CA LYS A 117 14.99 4.72 2.25
C LYS A 117 14.24 6.01 1.93
N HIS A 118 14.36 6.93 2.88
CA HIS A 118 13.76 8.26 2.97
C HIS A 118 13.76 9.05 1.66
#